data_AF-A0A953MRM4-F1
#
_entry.id   AF-A0A953MRM4-F1
#
_cell.length_a   1.000
_cell.length_b   1.000
_cell.length_c   1.000
_cell.angle_alpha   90.00
_cell.angle_beta   90.00
_cell.angle_gamma   90.00
#
_symmetry.space_group_name_H-M   'P 1'
#
loop_
_entity.id
_entity.type
_entity.pdbx_description
1 polymer ?
#
loop_
_entity_poly.entity_id
_entity_poly.type
_entity_poly.pdbx_seq_one_letter_code
_entity_poly.pdbx_strand_id
1 'polypeptide(L)'
;MKKSVSILFGVLLITMPIFAQSTIYVNGSALGGSNNGTSWANAYSSLQSALDAASSGDEIWVAKGTYNPSSAYDLTNTSRFYHFRMINGVGIYGGFAGTETAVSQRTDMGLGGVNETILSGDIGSIDDNSDNCYHIFYHPSGINSTAILDGFTITKGNANGKLKYIGSLKPTI
;
A
#
# COMPACT_ATOMS: atom_id res chain seq x y z
N MET A 1 -0.84 -58.53 -42.09
CA MET A 1 0.08 -57.55 -41.47
C MET A 1 -0.72 -56.35 -40.98
N LYS A 2 -1.01 -56.26 -39.68
CA LYS A 2 -1.65 -55.09 -39.06
C LYS A 2 -0.58 -54.34 -38.29
N LYS A 3 -0.25 -53.10 -38.68
CA LYS A 3 0.71 -52.24 -37.97
C LYS A 3 -0.09 -51.40 -36.96
N SER A 4 0.12 -51.65 -35.67
CA SER A 4 -0.44 -50.83 -34.60
C SER A 4 0.47 -49.62 -34.39
N VAL A 5 -0.09 -48.41 -34.51
CA VAL A 5 0.60 -47.15 -34.17
C VAL A 5 0.06 -46.71 -32.82
N SER A 6 0.91 -46.76 -31.79
CA SER A 6 0.58 -46.24 -30.46
C SER A 6 1.06 -44.79 -30.37
N ILE A 7 0.13 -43.84 -30.26
CA ILE A 7 0.42 -42.42 -30.01
C ILE A 7 0.44 -42.23 -28.49
N LEU A 8 1.63 -42.00 -27.93
CA LEU A 8 1.80 -41.67 -26.53
C LEU A 8 1.56 -40.16 -26.34
N PHE A 9 0.43 -39.77 -25.72
CA PHE A 9 0.21 -38.40 -25.30
C PHE A 9 1.03 -38.12 -24.03
N GLY A 10 2.17 -37.45 -24.19
CA GLY A 10 2.93 -36.92 -23.06
C GLY A 10 2.17 -35.75 -22.43
N VAL A 11 1.70 -35.92 -21.20
CA VAL A 11 1.13 -34.83 -20.40
C VAL A 11 2.29 -33.95 -19.91
N LEU A 12 2.44 -32.77 -20.51
CA LEU A 12 3.36 -31.74 -20.03
C LEU A 12 2.72 -31.06 -18.81
N LEU A 13 3.12 -31.46 -17.60
CA LEU A 13 2.80 -30.71 -16.38
C LEU A 13 3.62 -29.42 -16.37
N ILE A 14 3.01 -28.31 -16.77
CA ILE A 14 3.55 -26.97 -16.53
C ILE A 14 3.28 -26.65 -15.06
N THR A 15 4.28 -26.78 -14.21
CA THR A 15 4.20 -26.32 -12.83
C THR A 15 4.23 -24.79 -12.82
N MET A 16 3.06 -24.16 -12.68
CA MET A 16 3.03 -22.74 -12.36
C MET A 16 3.48 -22.57 -10.90
N PRO A 17 4.43 -21.66 -10.61
CA PRO A 17 4.77 -21.36 -9.23
C PRO A 17 3.51 -20.81 -8.54
N ILE A 18 3.06 -21.51 -7.49
CA ILE A 18 2.03 -21.00 -6.58
C ILE A 18 2.77 -20.01 -5.68
N PHE A 19 2.70 -18.71 -6.01
CA PHE A 19 3.11 -17.69 -5.05
C PHE A 19 2.10 -17.72 -3.91
N ALA A 20 2.55 -18.12 -2.72
CA ALA A 20 1.76 -17.97 -1.52
C ALA A 20 1.59 -16.47 -1.27
N GLN A 21 0.35 -16.00 -1.22
CA GLN A 21 0.01 -14.64 -0.82
C GLN A 21 0.55 -14.40 0.60
N SER A 22 1.54 -13.53 0.74
CA SER A 22 2.08 -13.15 2.05
C SER A 22 1.24 -12.02 2.63
N THR A 23 0.80 -12.17 3.88
CA THR A 23 0.11 -11.09 4.60
C THR A 23 1.11 -10.33 5.45
N ILE A 24 1.22 -9.03 5.20
CA ILE A 24 2.05 -8.08 5.95
C ILE A 24 1.15 -7.28 6.89
N TYR A 25 1.44 -7.33 8.18
CA TYR A 25 0.63 -6.68 9.21
C TYR A 25 1.20 -5.32 9.61
N VAL A 26 0.33 -4.32 9.72
CA VAL A 26 0.65 -2.95 10.15
C VAL A 26 -0.21 -2.57 11.34
N ASN A 27 0.40 -2.17 12.44
CA ASN A 27 -0.30 -1.65 13.61
C ASN A 27 0.56 -0.58 14.29
N GLY A 28 0.21 0.69 14.11
CA GLY A 28 0.88 1.82 14.75
C GLY A 28 0.80 1.83 16.29
N SER A 29 -0.08 1.03 16.88
CA SER A 29 -0.22 0.86 18.33
C SER A 29 0.44 -0.43 18.87
N ALA A 30 1.13 -1.20 18.02
CA ALA A 30 1.84 -2.41 18.47
C ALA A 30 2.91 -2.05 19.51
N LEU A 31 2.80 -2.65 20.71
CA LEU A 31 3.76 -2.47 21.80
C LEU A 31 4.81 -3.59 21.75
N GLY A 32 5.91 -3.35 21.04
CA GLY A 32 7.04 -4.28 20.95
C GLY A 32 6.97 -5.24 19.75
N GLY A 33 7.51 -6.44 19.91
CA GLY A 33 7.70 -7.40 18.82
C GLY A 33 8.90 -7.10 17.93
N SER A 34 9.05 -7.86 16.85
CA SER A 34 10.20 -7.72 15.94
C SER A 34 10.03 -6.63 14.87
N ASN A 35 8.86 -5.97 14.81
CA ASN A 35 8.55 -4.92 13.81
C ASN A 35 8.91 -5.36 12.38
N ASN A 36 8.44 -6.54 11.97
CA ASN A 36 8.78 -7.20 10.71
C ASN A 36 7.54 -7.60 9.88
N GLY A 37 6.35 -7.22 10.32
CA GLY A 37 5.10 -7.41 9.58
C GLY A 37 4.62 -8.85 9.48
N THR A 38 5.19 -9.81 10.21
CA THR A 38 4.83 -11.26 10.06
C THR A 38 3.56 -11.68 10.79
N SER A 39 3.08 -10.86 11.73
CA SER A 39 1.85 -11.09 12.51
C SER A 39 1.42 -9.78 13.16
N TRP A 40 0.21 -9.72 13.72
CA TRP A 40 -0.21 -8.57 14.54
C TRP A 40 0.75 -8.24 15.70
N ALA A 41 1.34 -9.28 16.32
CA ALA A 41 2.30 -9.10 17.40
C ALA A 41 3.67 -8.57 16.94
N ASN A 42 4.04 -8.82 15.67
CA ASN A 42 5.28 -8.35 15.05
C ASN A 42 5.02 -7.30 13.97
N ALA A 43 3.86 -6.65 13.99
CA ALA A 43 3.41 -5.76 12.93
C ALA A 43 4.38 -4.59 12.73
N TYR A 44 4.45 -4.08 11.51
CA TYR A 44 5.12 -2.81 11.28
C TYR A 44 4.35 -1.68 11.98
N SER A 45 5.07 -0.77 12.64
CA SER A 45 4.47 0.42 13.23
C SER A 45 4.11 1.51 12.22
N SER A 46 4.57 1.39 10.96
CA SER A 46 4.25 2.33 9.89
C SER A 46 3.82 1.60 8.62
N LEU A 47 2.85 2.19 7.90
CA LEU A 47 2.46 1.71 6.57
C LEU A 47 3.61 1.87 5.55
N GLN A 48 4.45 2.89 5.71
CA GLN A 48 5.61 3.12 4.86
C GLN A 48 6.56 1.91 4.85
N SER A 49 6.91 1.38 6.03
CA SER A 49 7.78 0.20 6.14
C SER A 49 7.18 -1.07 5.52
N ALA A 50 5.87 -1.24 5.63
CA ALA A 50 5.19 -2.37 5.00
C ALA A 50 5.16 -2.25 3.47
N LEU A 51 4.94 -1.05 2.94
CA LEU A 51 5.01 -0.80 1.50
C LEU A 51 6.43 -1.02 0.95
N ASP A 52 7.46 -0.63 1.70
CA ASP A 52 8.85 -0.84 1.32
C ASP A 52 9.24 -2.34 1.31
N ALA A 53 8.56 -3.17 2.11
CA ALA A 53 8.78 -4.61 2.20
C ALA A 53 7.92 -5.44 1.23
N ALA A 54 6.81 -4.89 0.74
CA ALA A 54 5.83 -5.60 -0.05
C ALA A 54 6.26 -5.80 -1.52
N SER A 55 5.74 -6.86 -2.12
CA SER A 55 5.94 -7.25 -3.50
C SER A 55 4.63 -7.71 -4.13
N SER A 56 4.55 -7.70 -5.47
CA SER A 56 3.34 -8.14 -6.18
C SER A 56 2.92 -9.55 -5.75
N GLY A 57 1.66 -9.70 -5.33
CA GLY A 57 1.11 -10.92 -4.74
C GLY A 57 0.86 -10.83 -3.24
N ASP A 58 1.44 -9.83 -2.56
CA ASP A 58 1.26 -9.62 -1.12
C ASP A 58 -0.03 -8.85 -0.80
N GLU A 59 -0.48 -9.01 0.44
CA GLU A 59 -1.48 -8.13 1.06
C GLU A 59 -0.89 -7.40 2.26
N ILE A 60 -1.31 -6.17 2.46
CA ILE A 60 -0.98 -5.36 3.63
C ILE A 60 -2.26 -5.12 4.42
N TRP A 61 -2.31 -5.61 5.65
CA TRP A 61 -3.45 -5.45 6.56
C TRP A 61 -3.11 -4.42 7.62
N VAL A 62 -3.92 -3.37 7.71
CA VAL A 62 -3.63 -2.18 8.51
C VAL A 62 -4.67 -2.05 9.62
N ALA A 63 -4.22 -2.19 10.87
CA ALA A 63 -5.03 -1.94 12.04
C ALA A 63 -5.45 -0.48 12.14
N LYS A 64 -6.53 -0.22 12.85
CA LYS A 64 -7.07 1.11 13.15
C LYS A 64 -5.99 2.09 13.63
N GLY A 65 -6.22 3.37 13.34
CA GLY A 65 -5.32 4.45 13.71
C GLY A 65 -4.95 5.34 12.52
N THR A 66 -4.11 6.32 12.79
CA THR A 66 -3.66 7.31 11.81
C THR A 66 -2.25 7.02 11.35
N TYR A 67 -2.04 6.92 10.05
CA TYR A 67 -0.75 6.63 9.43
C TYR A 67 -0.36 7.77 8.49
N ASN A 68 0.84 8.29 8.70
CA ASN A 68 1.42 9.35 7.90
C ASN A 68 2.53 8.80 6.98
N PRO A 69 2.70 9.36 5.77
CA PRO A 69 3.84 9.03 4.95
C PRO A 69 5.11 9.62 5.55
N SER A 70 6.25 8.94 5.33
CA SER A 70 7.54 9.36 5.88
C SER A 70 8.69 9.34 4.87
N SER A 71 8.38 9.13 3.58
CA SER A 71 9.38 9.11 2.50
C SER A 71 8.94 9.93 1.29
N ALA A 72 9.86 10.73 0.74
CA ALA A 72 9.67 11.49 -0.49
C ALA A 72 10.09 10.72 -1.76
N TYR A 73 10.79 9.59 -1.61
CA TYR A 73 11.34 8.78 -2.69
C TYR A 73 12.06 9.62 -3.78
N ASP A 74 11.63 9.52 -5.05
CA ASP A 74 12.25 10.17 -6.22
C ASP A 74 12.05 11.70 -6.27
N LEU A 75 11.52 12.30 -5.21
CA LEU A 75 11.33 13.74 -5.06
C LEU A 75 12.37 14.34 -4.11
N THR A 76 12.44 15.67 -4.06
CA THR A 76 13.23 16.36 -3.05
C THR A 76 12.79 15.93 -1.66
N ASN A 77 13.73 15.50 -0.82
CA ASN A 77 13.46 14.97 0.51
C ASN A 77 13.09 16.07 1.53
N THR A 78 11.93 16.68 1.35
CA THR A 78 11.28 17.52 2.35
C THR A 78 9.96 16.89 2.75
N SER A 79 9.54 17.09 4.00
CA SER A 79 8.33 16.49 4.57
C SER A 79 7.12 16.66 3.64
N ARG A 80 6.94 17.86 3.07
CA ARG A 80 5.81 18.15 2.17
C ARG A 80 5.73 17.27 0.92
N PHE A 81 6.81 16.63 0.51
CA PHE A 81 6.83 15.65 -0.59
C PHE A 81 6.65 14.20 -0.13
N TYR A 82 6.48 13.94 1.18
CA TYR A 82 6.21 12.60 1.68
C TYR A 82 4.88 12.08 1.15
N HIS A 83 4.87 10.86 0.63
CA HIS A 83 3.71 10.21 0.06
C HIS A 83 3.81 8.69 0.23
N PHE A 84 2.68 8.00 0.13
CA PHE A 84 2.65 6.55 -0.04
C PHE A 84 2.71 6.17 -1.52
N ARG A 85 3.28 5.00 -1.81
CA ARG A 85 3.30 4.40 -3.15
C ARG A 85 2.63 3.04 -3.10
N MET A 86 1.42 2.95 -3.65
CA MET A 86 0.78 1.68 -3.98
C MET A 86 1.62 0.90 -5.00
N ILE A 87 1.55 -0.42 -4.94
CA ILE A 87 2.28 -1.36 -5.79
C ILE A 87 1.27 -2.17 -6.60
N ASN A 88 1.48 -2.32 -7.90
CA ASN A 88 0.65 -3.19 -8.74
C ASN A 88 0.75 -4.64 -8.22
N GLY A 89 -0.38 -5.28 -8.01
CA GLY A 89 -0.48 -6.64 -7.49
C GLY A 89 -0.47 -6.72 -5.97
N VAL A 90 -0.42 -5.58 -5.27
CA VAL A 90 -0.53 -5.52 -3.80
C VAL A 90 -1.89 -4.98 -3.41
N GLY A 91 -2.55 -5.69 -2.49
CA GLY A 91 -3.76 -5.21 -1.83
C GLY A 91 -3.46 -4.58 -0.48
N ILE A 92 -3.97 -3.38 -0.24
CA ILE A 92 -3.81 -2.66 1.02
C ILE A 92 -5.21 -2.51 1.63
N TYR A 93 -5.39 -3.05 2.83
CA TYR A 93 -6.69 -3.17 3.49
C TYR A 93 -6.64 -2.51 4.88
N GLY A 94 -7.47 -1.50 5.10
CA GLY A 94 -7.72 -0.89 6.41
C GLY A 94 -9.00 -1.42 7.04
N GLY A 95 -9.27 -1.07 8.30
CA GLY A 95 -10.49 -1.45 9.01
C GLY A 95 -10.36 -2.58 10.04
N PHE A 96 -9.12 -2.97 10.38
CA PHE A 96 -8.83 -4.04 11.32
C PHE A 96 -8.70 -3.54 12.77
N ALA A 97 -9.12 -4.34 13.74
CA ALA A 97 -8.81 -4.14 15.15
C ALA A 97 -7.36 -4.51 15.50
N GLY A 98 -6.72 -5.35 14.69
CA GLY A 98 -5.37 -5.86 14.93
C GLY A 98 -5.34 -7.25 15.58
N THR A 99 -6.39 -8.05 15.37
CA THR A 99 -6.53 -9.41 15.93
C THR A 99 -7.09 -10.41 14.91
N GLU A 100 -7.47 -9.94 13.73
CA GLU A 100 -8.15 -10.71 12.69
C GLU A 100 -7.23 -11.74 12.02
N THR A 101 -7.84 -12.82 11.56
CA THR A 101 -7.19 -13.91 10.81
C THR A 101 -7.69 -14.02 9.37
N ALA A 102 -8.67 -13.21 8.98
CA ALA A 102 -9.24 -13.15 7.63
C ALA A 102 -9.64 -11.72 7.25
N VAL A 103 -9.46 -11.34 5.99
CA VAL A 103 -9.82 -10.00 5.46
C VAL A 103 -11.31 -9.67 5.61
N SER A 104 -12.17 -10.70 5.63
CA SER A 104 -13.62 -10.55 5.82
C SER A 104 -14.03 -10.19 7.25
N GLN A 105 -13.11 -10.20 8.20
CA GLN A 105 -13.37 -9.83 9.60
C GLN A 105 -13.22 -8.33 9.86
N ARG A 106 -12.77 -7.55 8.87
CA ARG A 106 -12.76 -6.09 8.94
C ARG A 106 -14.16 -5.56 9.21
N THR A 107 -14.27 -4.60 10.11
CA THR A 107 -15.57 -4.04 10.53
C THR A 107 -15.76 -2.60 10.07
N ASP A 108 -14.73 -1.98 9.51
CA ASP A 108 -14.77 -0.62 8.99
C ASP A 108 -14.21 -0.60 7.57
N MET A 109 -14.90 0.13 6.68
CA MET A 109 -14.55 0.25 5.27
C MET A 109 -14.20 1.71 4.91
N GLY A 110 -13.72 2.49 5.88
CA GLY A 110 -13.43 3.92 5.73
C GLY A 110 -14.66 4.80 6.00
N LEU A 111 -15.49 4.39 6.97
CA LEU A 111 -16.78 5.03 7.28
C LEU A 111 -16.80 5.71 8.66
N GLY A 112 -15.65 5.91 9.31
CA GLY A 112 -15.56 6.61 10.61
C GLY A 112 -15.99 5.77 11.81
N GLY A 113 -15.88 4.45 11.73
CA GLY A 113 -16.24 3.51 12.79
C GLY A 113 -15.12 3.23 13.79
N VAL A 114 -15.33 2.24 14.67
CA VAL A 114 -14.42 1.92 15.79
C VAL A 114 -13.03 1.46 15.33
N ASN A 115 -12.94 0.87 14.13
CA ASN A 115 -11.69 0.35 13.57
C ASN A 115 -11.20 1.20 12.39
N GLU A 116 -11.57 2.48 12.34
CA GLU A 116 -11.18 3.38 11.27
C GLU A 116 -9.66 3.42 11.10
N THR A 117 -9.23 3.26 9.85
CA THR A 117 -7.84 3.43 9.43
C THR A 117 -7.74 4.71 8.59
N ILE A 118 -6.94 5.66 9.06
CA ILE A 118 -6.81 6.99 8.47
C ILE A 118 -5.42 7.13 7.84
N LEU A 119 -5.37 7.50 6.56
CA LEU A 119 -4.15 7.94 5.89
C LEU A 119 -4.12 9.46 5.87
N SER A 120 -3.19 10.05 6.63
CA SER A 120 -3.17 11.49 6.90
C SER A 120 -1.92 12.16 6.31
N GLY A 121 -2.14 13.32 5.71
CA GLY A 121 -1.07 14.20 5.23
C GLY A 121 -0.57 15.20 6.26
N ASP A 122 -1.14 15.19 7.47
CA ASP A 122 -0.75 16.03 8.60
C ASP A 122 0.64 15.64 9.10
N ILE A 123 1.63 16.41 8.67
CA ILE A 123 3.03 16.13 8.97
C ILE A 123 3.64 17.37 9.59
N GLY A 124 4.35 17.20 10.70
CA GLY A 124 4.88 18.32 11.46
C GLY A 124 3.93 18.72 12.58
N SER A 125 3.36 19.91 12.50
CA SER A 125 2.51 20.48 13.54
C SER A 125 1.08 20.02 13.39
N ILE A 126 0.53 19.43 14.44
CA ILE A 126 -0.84 18.91 14.42
C ILE A 126 -1.85 19.99 14.00
N ASP A 127 -2.69 19.65 13.03
CA ASP A 127 -3.73 20.52 12.47
C ASP A 127 -3.23 21.83 11.82
N ASP A 128 -1.93 21.96 11.54
CA ASP A 128 -1.39 23.02 10.68
C ASP A 128 -1.39 22.54 9.23
N ASN A 129 -2.13 23.19 8.33
CA ASN A 129 -2.13 22.75 6.94
C ASN A 129 -0.87 23.18 6.17
N SER A 130 -0.06 24.09 6.71
CA SER A 130 1.04 24.71 5.98
C SER A 130 2.22 23.76 5.75
N ASP A 131 2.38 22.75 6.60
CA ASP A 131 3.38 21.70 6.52
C ASP A 131 2.82 20.36 6.03
N ASN A 132 1.50 20.18 5.90
CA ASN A 132 0.89 19.00 5.29
C ASN A 132 1.55 18.59 3.96
N CYS A 133 1.63 17.28 3.72
CA CYS A 133 2.10 16.76 2.44
C CYS A 133 1.20 17.25 1.29
N TYR A 134 1.81 17.46 0.12
CA TYR A 134 1.05 17.82 -1.06
C TYR A 134 0.10 16.70 -1.50
N HIS A 135 0.58 15.45 -1.41
CA HIS A 135 -0.13 14.28 -1.90
C HIS A 135 -0.01 13.13 -0.89
N ILE A 136 -1.13 12.49 -0.57
CA ILE A 136 -1.13 11.25 0.23
C ILE A 136 -0.58 10.09 -0.60
N PHE A 137 -0.93 10.04 -1.88
CA PHE A 137 -0.43 9.08 -2.86
C PHE A 137 0.14 9.80 -4.08
N TYR A 138 1.28 9.35 -4.58
CA TYR A 138 1.91 9.93 -5.77
C TYR A 138 2.59 8.86 -6.62
N HIS A 139 2.18 8.79 -7.89
CA HIS A 139 2.62 7.78 -8.86
C HIS A 139 2.84 8.44 -10.23
N PRO A 140 4.01 9.03 -10.50
CA PRO A 140 4.24 9.76 -11.75
C PRO A 140 4.16 8.86 -12.99
N SER A 141 4.46 7.56 -12.83
CA SER A 141 4.35 6.55 -13.89
C SER A 141 2.99 5.85 -13.94
N GLY A 142 2.05 6.22 -13.07
CA GLY A 142 0.75 5.56 -12.91
C GLY A 142 0.81 4.19 -12.23
N ILE A 143 -0.37 3.65 -11.95
CA ILE A 143 -0.64 2.29 -11.44
C ILE A 143 -1.83 1.72 -12.22
N ASN A 144 -2.07 0.42 -12.12
CA ASN A 144 -3.20 -0.24 -12.78
C ASN A 144 -4.18 -0.83 -11.75
N SER A 145 -5.23 -1.49 -12.23
CA SER A 145 -6.31 -2.03 -11.40
C SER A 145 -5.90 -3.15 -10.44
N THR A 146 -4.66 -3.64 -10.49
CA THR A 146 -4.17 -4.64 -9.54
C THR A 146 -3.57 -4.02 -8.29
N ALA A 147 -3.37 -2.70 -8.25
CA ALA A 147 -3.04 -1.98 -7.01
C ALA A 147 -4.35 -1.66 -6.26
N ILE A 148 -4.59 -2.31 -5.13
CA ILE A 148 -5.85 -2.19 -4.39
C ILE A 148 -5.64 -1.37 -3.11
N LEU A 149 -6.53 -0.41 -2.87
CA LEU A 149 -6.66 0.33 -1.62
C LEU A 149 -8.12 0.25 -1.18
N ASP A 150 -8.36 -0.31 0.00
CA ASP A 150 -9.72 -0.56 0.48
C ASP A 150 -9.80 -0.40 2.01
N GLY A 151 -10.85 0.27 2.50
CA GLY A 151 -11.10 0.42 3.93
C GLY A 151 -10.34 1.57 4.61
N PHE A 152 -10.15 2.70 3.91
CA PHE A 152 -9.40 3.85 4.44
C PHE A 152 -10.18 5.15 4.33
N THR A 153 -10.03 5.99 5.37
CA THR A 153 -10.29 7.43 5.29
C THR A 153 -9.00 8.13 4.87
N ILE A 154 -9.03 8.90 3.79
CA ILE A 154 -7.87 9.65 3.28
C ILE A 154 -8.08 11.13 3.59
N THR A 155 -7.14 11.77 4.28
CA THR A 155 -7.33 13.14 4.77
C THR A 155 -6.06 13.96 4.80
N LYS A 156 -6.24 15.28 4.96
CA LYS A 156 -5.18 16.26 5.24
C LYS A 156 -4.04 16.35 4.20
N GLY A 157 -4.27 15.95 2.95
CA GLY A 157 -3.40 16.37 1.83
C GLY A 157 -3.62 17.85 1.50
N ASN A 158 -2.54 18.59 1.20
CA ASN A 158 -2.59 20.01 0.85
C ASN A 158 -1.87 20.29 -0.47
N ALA A 159 -2.52 19.99 -1.60
CA ALA A 159 -1.97 20.12 -2.96
C ALA A 159 -1.82 21.58 -3.45
N ASN A 160 -1.31 22.48 -2.61
CA ASN A 160 -1.03 23.88 -2.92
C ASN A 160 0.39 24.12 -3.48
N GLY A 161 1.12 23.05 -3.78
CA GLY A 161 2.45 23.11 -4.37
C GLY A 161 2.41 23.62 -5.81
N LYS A 162 3.34 24.50 -6.18
CA LYS A 162 3.50 24.93 -7.57
C LYS A 162 4.30 23.86 -8.31
N LEU A 163 3.74 23.31 -9.40
CA LEU A 163 4.53 22.57 -10.39
C LEU A 163 5.62 23.52 -10.92
N LYS A 164 6.87 23.32 -10.51
CA LYS A 164 7.99 23.91 -11.24
C LYS A 164 8.13 23.11 -12.54
N TYR A 165 7.50 23.59 -13.61
CA TYR A 165 7.85 23.17 -14.96
C TYR A 165 9.33 23.50 -15.18
N ILE A 166 10.21 22.52 -15.04
CA ILE A 166 11.64 22.61 -15.36
C ILE A 166 11.91 22.30 -16.84
N GLY A 167 10.97 22.65 -17.71
CA GLY A 167 11.09 22.46 -19.15
C GLY A 167 10.24 23.50 -19.86
N SER A 168 10.90 24.48 -20.47
CA SER A 168 10.27 25.39 -21.42
C SER A 168 9.95 24.61 -22.70
N LEU A 169 8.83 23.90 -22.72
CA LEU A 169 8.14 23.64 -23.97
C LEU A 169 7.21 24.82 -24.19
N LYS A 170 7.68 25.75 -25.03
CA LYS A 170 6.80 26.75 -25.62
C LYS A 170 5.62 26.01 -26.25
N PRO A 171 4.36 26.39 -25.98
CA PRO A 171 3.27 25.93 -26.81
C PRO A 171 3.56 26.44 -28.22
N THR A 172 3.83 25.53 -29.14
CA THR A 172 3.78 25.88 -30.56
C THR A 172 2.30 25.78 -30.92
N ILE A 173 1.74 26.93 -31.32
CA ILE A 173 0.38 27.06 -31.85
C ILE A 173 0.27 26.25 -33.13
#